data_AF-A0A843YGY3-F1
#
_entry.id   AF-A0A843YGY3-F1
#
_cell.length_a   1.000
_cell.length_b   1.000
_cell.length_c   1.000
_cell.angle_alpha   90.00
_cell.angle_beta   90.00
_cell.angle_gamma   90.00
#
_symmetry.space_group_name_H-M   'P 1'
#
loop_
_entity.id
_entity.type
_entity.pdbx_description
1 polymer ?
#
loop_
_entity_poly.entity_id
_entity_poly.type
_entity_poly.pdbx_seq_one_letter_code
_entity_poly.pdbx_strand_id
1 'polypeptide(L)'
;MRAVLRPVVTTLSIVSMTLAPGLVSAQSTGVLFTVVVPAGGFGSSLYLRELLSSLTAARLFCQQLNDETLQVDCLSDRLGQVAQEIPEDTDYDEVRSILADTSAQLGELARANHDRARGRLRATQPGQGEKGATRPLRPIAPDALAAVNAQAVDILEEAKTKLLRSADGKNRNQYARIAQALESNKVLLRS
;
A
#
# COMPACT_ATOMS: atom_id res chain seq x y z
N MET A 1 2.56 -8.56 52.48
CA MET A 1 3.84 -9.27 52.69
C MET A 1 4.92 -8.54 51.89
N ARG A 2 5.90 -7.96 52.59
CA ARG A 2 7.07 -7.27 52.03
C ARG A 2 8.18 -8.30 51.83
N ALA A 3 8.83 -8.30 50.67
CA ALA A 3 10.11 -8.97 50.48
C ALA A 3 11.15 -7.94 50.08
N VAL A 4 12.12 -7.74 50.97
CA VAL A 4 13.34 -6.94 50.82
C VAL A 4 14.46 -7.95 50.65
N LEU A 5 15.33 -7.80 49.64
CA LEU A 5 16.70 -8.36 49.67
C LEU A 5 17.62 -7.67 48.64
N ARG A 6 18.52 -6.81 49.16
CA ARG A 6 19.91 -6.58 48.69
C ARG A 6 20.81 -7.65 49.38
N PRO A 7 22.13 -7.84 49.12
CA PRO A 7 23.15 -7.04 48.39
C PRO A 7 24.00 -7.92 47.42
N VAL A 8 25.04 -7.48 46.68
CA VAL A 8 26.45 -7.29 47.11
C VAL A 8 27.24 -6.72 45.91
N VAL A 9 28.18 -5.85 46.25
CA VAL A 9 29.10 -5.09 45.40
C VAL A 9 30.38 -5.89 45.18
N THR A 10 30.90 -5.93 43.95
CA THR A 10 32.32 -6.15 43.69
C THR A 10 32.83 -5.14 42.67
N THR A 11 33.68 -4.25 43.18
CA THR A 11 34.44 -3.23 42.48
C THR A 11 35.66 -3.85 41.79
N LEU A 12 35.90 -3.52 40.52
CA LEU A 12 37.24 -3.58 39.94
C LEU A 12 37.51 -2.25 39.21
N SER A 13 38.39 -1.45 39.82
CA SER A 13 38.88 -0.19 39.28
C SER A 13 39.97 -0.46 38.24
N ILE A 14 39.87 0.15 37.07
CA ILE A 14 41.02 0.44 36.21
C ILE A 14 40.96 1.93 35.88
N VAL A 15 41.93 2.66 36.43
CA VAL A 15 42.26 4.05 36.09
C VAL A 15 43.07 4.01 34.79
N SER A 16 42.68 4.79 33.78
CA SER A 16 43.61 5.37 32.81
C SER A 16 42.99 6.52 32.01
N MET A 17 43.69 7.66 32.09
CA MET A 17 43.84 8.72 31.09
C MET A 17 42.61 9.51 30.61
N THR A 18 42.58 10.74 31.10
CA THR A 18 41.88 11.91 30.54
C THR A 18 42.27 12.18 29.08
N LEU A 19 41.26 12.33 28.21
CA LEU A 19 41.29 13.17 27.02
C LEU A 19 39.88 13.78 26.83
N ALA A 20 39.90 15.05 26.43
CA ALA A 20 38.82 16.04 26.44
C ALA A 20 37.45 15.61 25.88
N PRO A 21 36.35 16.31 26.27
CA PRO A 21 35.02 16.10 25.70
C PRO A 21 34.99 16.62 24.25
N GLY A 22 35.37 15.77 23.31
CA GLY A 22 34.95 15.92 21.93
C GLY A 22 33.46 15.60 21.87
N LEU A 23 32.62 16.64 21.93
CA LEU A 23 31.25 16.58 21.42
C LEU A 23 31.35 16.17 19.95
N VAL A 24 31.29 14.87 19.66
CA VAL A 24 31.00 14.39 18.32
C VAL A 24 29.51 14.64 18.13
N SER A 25 29.20 15.83 17.60
CA SER A 25 27.92 16.08 16.99
C SER A 25 27.78 15.08 15.85
N ALA A 26 27.07 13.97 16.08
CA ALA A 26 26.55 13.13 15.02
C ALA A 26 25.47 13.94 14.30
N GLN A 27 25.90 14.91 13.50
CA GLN A 27 25.05 15.55 12.52
C GLN A 27 24.88 14.50 11.43
N SER A 28 23.84 13.66 11.56
CA SER A 28 23.30 13.01 10.39
C SER A 28 22.74 14.14 9.53
N THR A 29 23.60 14.70 8.68
CA THR A 29 23.17 15.47 7.53
C THR A 29 22.44 14.49 6.64
N GLY A 30 21.18 14.20 6.99
CA GLY A 30 20.23 13.56 6.11
C GLY A 30 20.09 14.51 4.94
N VAL A 31 20.85 14.26 3.89
CA VAL A 31 20.71 14.97 2.63
C VAL A 31 19.30 14.63 2.15
N LEU A 32 18.40 15.60 2.27
CA LEU A 32 17.07 15.51 1.69
C LEU A 32 17.26 15.59 0.18
N PHE A 33 17.40 14.43 -0.47
CA PHE A 33 17.34 14.34 -1.91
C PHE A 33 15.88 14.51 -2.32
N THR A 34 15.51 15.73 -2.69
CA THR A 34 14.29 15.96 -3.47
C THR A 34 14.52 15.38 -4.86
N VAL A 35 14.07 14.14 -5.07
CA VAL A 35 14.07 13.52 -6.39
C VAL A 35 12.97 14.18 -7.20
N VAL A 36 13.32 15.25 -7.92
CA VAL A 36 12.47 15.80 -8.97
C VAL A 36 12.53 14.83 -10.14
N VAL A 37 11.57 13.92 -10.23
CA VAL A 37 11.42 13.07 -11.41
C VAL A 37 10.85 13.96 -12.52
N PRO A 38 11.61 14.26 -13.59
CA PRO A 38 11.07 15.07 -14.68
C PRO A 38 9.89 14.35 -15.33
N ALA A 39 8.83 15.09 -15.63
CA ALA A 39 7.62 14.57 -16.30
C ALA A 39 7.93 13.89 -17.66
N GLY A 40 9.09 14.15 -18.26
CA GLY A 40 9.57 13.48 -19.49
C GLY A 40 10.27 12.12 -19.27
N GLY A 41 10.16 11.52 -18.08
CA GLY A 41 10.78 10.24 -17.72
C GLY A 41 9.95 9.02 -18.09
N PHE A 42 9.25 9.03 -19.22
CA PHE A 42 8.53 7.85 -19.70
C PHE A 42 9.51 6.79 -20.19
N GLY A 43 9.29 5.55 -19.77
CA GLY A 43 10.29 4.49 -19.89
C GLY A 43 11.19 4.31 -18.67
N SER A 44 11.16 5.21 -17.68
CA SER A 44 12.08 5.10 -16.54
C SER A 44 11.73 3.88 -15.69
N SER A 45 12.70 2.98 -15.54
CA SER A 45 12.57 1.82 -14.66
C SER A 45 12.33 2.20 -13.20
N LEU A 46 12.62 3.45 -12.83
CA LEU A 46 12.39 4.01 -11.50
C LEU A 46 10.91 4.22 -11.24
N TYR A 47 10.20 4.90 -12.13
CA TYR A 47 8.77 5.14 -11.94
C TYR A 47 7.96 3.84 -11.96
N LEU A 48 8.27 2.93 -12.89
CA LEU A 48 7.64 1.61 -12.91
C LEU A 48 7.90 0.83 -11.60
N ARG A 49 9.10 0.93 -11.02
CA ARG A 49 9.40 0.31 -9.72
C ARG A 49 8.56 0.91 -8.60
N GLU A 50 8.43 2.23 -8.59
CA GLU A 50 7.60 2.94 -7.60
C GLU A 50 6.14 2.52 -7.72
N LEU A 51 5.56 2.57 -8.92
CA LEU A 51 4.18 2.16 -9.15
C LEU A 51 3.92 0.71 -8.71
N LEU A 52 4.83 -0.22 -9.03
CA LEU A 52 4.71 -1.62 -8.60
C LEU A 52 4.85 -1.77 -7.07
N SER A 53 5.69 -0.94 -6.43
CA SER A 53 5.82 -0.87 -4.98
C SER A 53 4.51 -0.40 -4.35
N SER A 54 3.90 0.67 -4.87
CA SER A 54 2.61 1.20 -4.37
C SER A 54 1.48 0.19 -4.53
N LEU A 55 1.38 -0.50 -5.67
CA LEU A 55 0.39 -1.58 -5.88
C LEU A 55 0.58 -2.74 -4.89
N THR A 56 1.84 -3.10 -4.60
CA THR A 56 2.15 -4.16 -3.62
C THR A 56 1.81 -3.70 -2.21
N ALA A 57 2.16 -2.47 -1.85
CA ALA A 57 1.84 -1.88 -0.55
C ALA A 57 0.31 -1.80 -0.32
N ALA A 58 -0.45 -1.38 -1.33
CA ALA A 58 -1.90 -1.37 -1.32
C ALA A 58 -2.49 -2.75 -0.97
N ARG A 59 -2.00 -3.81 -1.62
CA ARG A 59 -2.42 -5.19 -1.34
C ARG A 59 -2.09 -5.61 0.09
N LEU A 60 -0.84 -5.43 0.50
CA LEU A 60 -0.37 -5.87 1.82
C LEU A 60 -1.12 -5.16 2.94
N PHE A 61 -1.40 -3.86 2.75
CA PHE A 61 -2.23 -3.09 3.69
C PHE A 61 -3.61 -3.73 3.85
N CYS A 62 -4.30 -4.05 2.74
CA CYS A 62 -5.63 -4.65 2.80
C CYS A 62 -5.62 -6.09 3.35
N GLN A 63 -4.54 -6.85 3.14
CA GLN A 63 -4.37 -8.20 3.71
C GLN A 63 -4.22 -8.20 5.24
N GLN A 64 -3.69 -7.12 5.81
CA GLN A 64 -3.48 -7.01 7.26
C GLN A 64 -4.75 -6.62 8.02
N LEU A 65 -5.84 -6.33 7.31
CA LEU A 65 -7.13 -6.14 7.93
C LEU A 65 -7.60 -7.50 8.45
N ASN A 66 -7.70 -7.67 9.77
CA ASN A 66 -8.24 -8.88 10.42
C ASN A 66 -9.76 -9.06 10.20
N ASP A 67 -10.27 -8.63 9.04
CA ASP A 67 -11.68 -8.66 8.63
C ASP A 67 -11.77 -8.71 7.10
N GLU A 68 -12.08 -9.89 6.56
CA GLU A 68 -12.23 -10.14 5.12
C GLU A 68 -13.36 -9.33 4.50
N THR A 69 -14.39 -8.97 5.29
CA THR A 69 -15.52 -8.18 4.80
C THR A 69 -15.10 -6.76 4.42
N LEU A 70 -13.91 -6.29 4.81
CA LEU A 70 -13.39 -4.97 4.44
C LEU A 70 -12.50 -4.99 3.20
N GLN A 71 -12.06 -6.16 2.75
CA GLN A 71 -10.98 -6.27 1.77
C GLN A 71 -11.32 -5.66 0.41
N VAL A 72 -12.55 -5.85 -0.09
CA VAL A 72 -12.96 -5.31 -1.40
C VAL A 72 -13.03 -3.78 -1.39
N ASP A 73 -13.65 -3.18 -0.36
CA ASP A 73 -13.74 -1.71 -0.25
C ASP A 73 -12.37 -1.09 0.07
N CYS A 74 -11.51 -1.82 0.80
CA CYS A 74 -10.11 -1.43 1.03
C CYS A 74 -9.33 -1.39 -0.29
N LEU A 75 -9.45 -2.42 -1.12
CA LEU A 75 -8.74 -2.50 -2.40
C LEU A 75 -9.22 -1.39 -3.35
N SER A 76 -10.53 -1.09 -3.35
CA SER A 76 -11.08 0.08 -4.03
C SER A 76 -10.38 1.37 -3.58
N ASP A 77 -10.30 1.64 -2.27
CA ASP A 77 -9.65 2.83 -1.73
C ASP A 77 -8.17 2.93 -2.13
N ARG A 78 -7.41 1.84 -1.94
CA ARG A 78 -5.97 1.85 -2.19
C ARG A 78 -5.62 1.93 -3.67
N LEU A 79 -6.33 1.24 -4.56
CA LEU A 79 -6.11 1.39 -6.01
C LEU A 79 -6.47 2.80 -6.48
N GLY A 80 -7.50 3.42 -5.90
CA GLY A 80 -7.87 4.81 -6.21
C GLY A 80 -6.77 5.79 -5.82
N GLN A 81 -6.14 5.59 -4.65
CA GLN A 81 -4.99 6.39 -4.22
C GLN A 81 -3.80 6.22 -5.16
N VAL A 82 -3.46 4.98 -5.53
CA VAL A 82 -2.37 4.72 -6.48
C VAL A 82 -2.65 5.39 -7.83
N ALA A 83 -3.90 5.35 -8.33
CA ALA A 83 -4.26 6.04 -9.56
C ALA A 83 -4.09 7.56 -9.45
N GLN A 84 -4.46 8.16 -8.33
CA GLN A 84 -4.32 9.61 -8.09
C GLN A 84 -2.85 10.06 -7.98
N GLU A 85 -1.95 9.18 -7.58
CA GLU A 85 -0.51 9.44 -7.54
C GLU A 85 0.16 9.36 -8.92
N ILE A 86 -0.51 8.78 -9.92
CA ILE A 86 -0.02 8.78 -11.30
C ILE A 86 -0.22 10.20 -11.88
N PRO A 87 0.85 10.88 -12.33
CA PRO A 87 0.72 12.21 -12.90
C PRO A 87 -0.15 12.24 -14.16
N GLU A 88 -0.79 13.37 -14.38
CA GLU A 88 -1.54 13.70 -15.61
C GLU A 88 -0.62 14.02 -16.78
N ASP A 89 -1.17 13.88 -17.99
CA ASP A 89 -0.50 14.18 -19.26
C ASP A 89 0.79 13.34 -19.42
N THR A 90 0.65 12.04 -19.14
CA THR A 90 1.74 11.07 -19.11
C THR A 90 1.50 9.83 -19.97
N ASP A 91 2.57 9.11 -20.33
CA ASP A 91 2.45 7.80 -20.98
C ASP A 91 1.78 6.73 -20.07
N TYR A 92 1.49 7.06 -18.80
CA TYR A 92 0.74 6.24 -17.86
C TYR A 92 -0.72 6.67 -17.73
N ASP A 93 -1.23 7.61 -18.52
CA ASP A 93 -2.62 8.05 -18.45
C ASP A 93 -3.62 6.91 -18.66
N GLU A 94 -3.33 5.99 -19.58
CA GLU A 94 -4.15 4.79 -19.79
C GLU A 94 -4.11 3.87 -18.55
N VAL A 95 -2.93 3.69 -17.93
CA VAL A 95 -2.79 2.92 -16.69
C VAL A 95 -3.56 3.58 -15.56
N ARG A 96 -3.45 4.90 -15.42
CA ARG A 96 -4.18 5.71 -14.44
C ARG A 96 -5.69 5.54 -14.61
N SER A 97 -6.19 5.66 -15.83
CA SER A 97 -7.61 5.46 -16.14
C SER A 97 -8.06 4.05 -15.77
N ILE A 98 -7.31 3.01 -16.17
CA ILE A 98 -7.68 1.62 -15.87
C ILE A 98 -7.70 1.37 -14.35
N LEU A 99 -6.72 1.88 -13.60
CA LEU A 99 -6.69 1.74 -12.14
C LEU A 99 -7.82 2.49 -11.45
N ALA A 100 -8.12 3.72 -11.90
CA ALA A 100 -9.24 4.52 -11.40
C ALA A 100 -10.59 3.84 -11.67
N ASP A 101 -10.81 3.33 -12.88
CA ASP A 101 -12.02 2.59 -13.25
C ASP A 101 -12.16 1.31 -12.41
N THR A 102 -11.08 0.57 -12.23
CA THR A 102 -11.05 -0.65 -11.40
C THR A 102 -11.41 -0.31 -9.94
N SER A 103 -10.80 0.73 -9.39
CA SER A 103 -11.11 1.25 -8.05
C SER A 103 -12.59 1.60 -7.90
N ALA A 104 -13.16 2.30 -8.90
CA ALA A 104 -14.56 2.70 -8.91
C ALA A 104 -15.49 1.48 -8.95
N GLN A 105 -15.23 0.51 -9.84
CA GLN A 105 -16.03 -0.71 -9.95
C GLN A 105 -16.03 -1.53 -8.65
N LEU A 106 -14.87 -1.71 -8.02
CA LEU A 106 -14.78 -2.39 -6.71
C LEU A 106 -15.54 -1.62 -5.62
N GLY A 107 -15.48 -0.29 -5.65
CA GLY A 107 -16.19 0.57 -4.70
C GLY A 107 -17.71 0.51 -4.87
N GLU A 108 -18.19 0.45 -6.11
CA GLU A 108 -19.61 0.21 -6.41
C GLU A 108 -20.06 -1.17 -5.95
N LEU A 109 -19.28 -2.21 -6.26
CA LEU A 109 -19.54 -3.57 -5.81
C LEU A 109 -19.66 -3.66 -4.28
N ALA A 110 -18.73 -3.03 -3.56
CA ALA A 110 -18.77 -2.99 -2.11
C ALA A 110 -19.96 -2.20 -1.56
N ARG A 111 -20.28 -1.05 -2.17
CA ARG A 111 -21.45 -0.25 -1.80
C ARG A 111 -22.75 -1.01 -1.99
N ALA A 112 -22.89 -1.77 -3.08
CA ALA A 112 -24.10 -2.52 -3.38
C ALA A 112 -24.35 -3.66 -2.37
N ASN A 113 -23.30 -4.25 -1.80
CA ASN A 113 -23.37 -5.45 -0.98
C ASN A 113 -22.96 -5.24 0.49
N HIS A 114 -22.90 -3.99 0.95
CA HIS A 114 -22.46 -3.70 2.32
C HIS A 114 -23.46 -4.18 3.39
N ASP A 115 -22.93 -4.60 4.52
CA ASP A 115 -23.69 -4.90 5.72
C ASP A 115 -24.26 -3.60 6.31
N ARG A 116 -25.59 -3.45 6.25
CA ARG A 116 -26.29 -2.27 6.79
C ARG A 116 -26.33 -2.24 8.32
N ALA A 117 -26.15 -3.38 8.98
CA ALA A 117 -26.13 -3.47 10.44
C ALA A 117 -24.75 -3.07 11.00
N ARG A 118 -23.69 -3.13 10.19
CA ARG A 118 -22.34 -2.73 10.58
C ARG A 118 -22.01 -1.31 10.12
N GLY A 119 -21.44 -0.53 11.03
CA GLY A 119 -20.92 0.79 10.72
C GLY A 119 -19.70 0.74 9.80
N ARG A 120 -19.37 1.89 9.19
CA ARG A 120 -18.13 2.04 8.41
C ARG A 120 -16.92 2.07 9.33
N LEU A 121 -15.83 1.40 8.93
CA LEU A 121 -14.61 1.26 9.73
C LEU A 121 -13.44 1.96 9.06
N ARG A 122 -12.56 2.62 9.82
CA ARG A 122 -11.30 3.14 9.29
C ARG A 122 -10.17 2.21 9.69
N ALA A 123 -9.35 1.85 8.71
CA ALA A 123 -8.07 1.20 8.93
C ALA A 123 -6.93 2.23 8.82
N THR A 124 -5.93 2.11 9.69
CA THR A 124 -4.76 3.00 9.73
C THR A 124 -3.48 2.20 9.76
N GLN A 125 -2.50 2.58 8.94
CA GLN A 125 -1.16 2.02 9.03
C GLN A 125 -0.42 2.61 10.25
N PRO A 126 0.10 1.78 11.18
CA PRO A 126 0.88 2.28 12.31
C PRO A 126 2.05 3.16 11.84
N GLY A 127 2.26 4.29 12.49
CA GLY A 127 3.39 5.19 12.22
C GLY A 127 3.25 6.12 11.00
N GLN A 128 2.16 6.04 10.24
CA GLN A 128 1.95 6.90 9.05
C GLN A 128 0.88 8.01 9.23
N GLY A 129 0.26 8.10 10.41
CA GLY A 129 -0.75 9.12 10.71
C GLY A 129 -1.92 9.10 9.73
N GLU A 130 -2.49 10.28 9.42
CA GLU A 130 -3.62 10.42 8.49
C GLU A 130 -3.28 9.99 7.07
N LYS A 131 -2.02 10.11 6.63
CA LYS A 131 -1.58 9.68 5.29
C LYS A 131 -1.63 8.16 5.12
N GLY A 132 -1.46 7.41 6.21
CA GLY A 132 -1.62 5.96 6.22
C GLY A 132 -3.05 5.49 6.47
N ALA A 133 -3.99 6.41 6.67
CA ALA A 133 -5.38 6.09 6.94
C ALA A 133 -6.17 5.83 5.67
N THR A 134 -7.12 4.91 5.75
CA THR A 134 -8.14 4.70 4.72
C THR A 134 -9.28 5.71 4.87
N ARG A 135 -10.02 5.92 3.78
CA ARG A 135 -11.40 6.40 3.91
C ARG A 135 -12.22 5.41 4.77
N PRO A 136 -13.37 5.81 5.34
CA PRO A 136 -14.25 4.84 5.99
C PRO A 136 -14.65 3.73 5.01
N LEU A 137 -14.30 2.50 5.37
CA LEU A 137 -14.54 1.28 4.63
C LEU A 137 -15.90 0.69 5.00
N ARG A 138 -16.55 0.08 4.03
CA ARG A 138 -17.84 -0.61 4.15
C ARG A 138 -17.62 -2.11 4.26
N PRO A 139 -18.00 -2.74 5.38
CA PRO A 139 -18.03 -4.19 5.49
C PRO A 139 -19.04 -4.77 4.49
N ILE A 140 -18.67 -5.83 3.79
CA ILE A 140 -19.57 -6.65 2.99
C ILE A 140 -20.44 -7.53 3.90
N ALA A 141 -21.70 -7.72 3.53
CA ALA A 141 -22.60 -8.64 4.22
C ALA A 141 -22.04 -10.08 4.17
N PRO A 142 -21.96 -10.83 5.30
CA PRO A 142 -21.33 -12.14 5.33
C PRO A 142 -21.90 -13.16 4.35
N ASP A 143 -23.21 -13.09 4.08
CA ASP A 143 -23.94 -13.94 3.14
C ASP A 143 -23.61 -13.62 1.67
N ALA A 144 -23.23 -12.38 1.37
CA ALA A 144 -22.82 -11.94 0.03
C ALA A 144 -21.31 -12.08 -0.23
N LEU A 145 -20.50 -12.30 0.82
CA LEU A 145 -19.04 -12.19 0.76
C LEU A 145 -18.41 -13.04 -0.35
N ALA A 146 -18.77 -14.33 -0.42
CA ALA A 146 -18.19 -15.23 -1.42
C ALA A 146 -18.51 -14.80 -2.87
N ALA A 147 -19.76 -14.39 -3.13
CA ALA A 147 -20.18 -13.91 -4.45
C ALA A 147 -19.51 -12.58 -4.82
N VAL A 148 -19.37 -11.68 -3.85
CA VAL A 148 -18.67 -10.40 -4.01
C VAL A 148 -17.18 -10.62 -4.30
N ASN A 149 -16.51 -11.52 -3.60
CA ASN A 149 -15.10 -11.83 -3.86
C ASN A 149 -14.90 -12.40 -5.26
N ALA A 150 -15.81 -13.26 -5.75
CA ALA A 150 -15.77 -13.76 -7.13
C ALA A 150 -15.92 -12.63 -8.16
N GLN A 151 -16.89 -11.74 -7.98
CA GLN A 151 -17.08 -10.58 -8.88
C GLN A 151 -15.89 -9.61 -8.82
N ALA A 152 -15.29 -9.41 -7.65
CA ALA A 152 -14.09 -8.59 -7.51
C ALA A 152 -12.88 -9.20 -8.23
N VAL A 153 -12.76 -10.53 -8.25
CA VAL A 153 -11.75 -11.23 -9.07
C VAL A 153 -11.97 -10.98 -10.57
N ASP A 154 -13.21 -11.02 -11.04
CA ASP A 154 -13.55 -10.77 -12.44
C ASP A 154 -13.21 -9.33 -12.86
N ILE A 155 -13.51 -8.34 -12.01
CA ILE A 155 -13.13 -6.93 -12.22
C ILE A 155 -11.60 -6.80 -12.38
N LEU A 156 -10.82 -7.49 -11.54
CA LEU A 156 -9.36 -7.49 -11.63
C LEU A 156 -8.84 -8.23 -12.89
N GLU A 157 -9.52 -9.27 -13.37
CA GLU A 157 -9.19 -9.94 -14.64
C GLU A 157 -9.46 -9.04 -15.85
N GLU A 158 -10.56 -8.29 -15.84
CA GLU A 158 -10.88 -7.34 -16.89
C GLU A 158 -9.82 -6.24 -16.96
N ALA A 159 -9.44 -5.67 -15.81
CA ALA A 159 -8.39 -4.66 -15.70
C ALA A 159 -7.04 -5.18 -16.24
N LYS A 160 -6.64 -6.39 -15.86
CA LYS A 160 -5.45 -7.08 -16.40
C LYS A 160 -5.53 -7.15 -17.93
N THR A 161 -6.67 -7.56 -18.47
CA THR A 161 -6.86 -7.71 -19.91
C THR A 161 -6.79 -6.37 -20.64
N LYS A 162 -7.39 -5.31 -20.08
CA LYS A 162 -7.31 -3.94 -20.60
C LYS A 162 -5.86 -3.45 -20.65
N LEU A 163 -5.09 -3.64 -19.59
CA LEU A 163 -3.65 -3.29 -19.57
C LEU A 163 -2.87 -4.03 -20.66
N LEU A 164 -3.08 -5.34 -20.79
CA LEU A 164 -2.36 -6.15 -21.78
C LEU A 164 -2.71 -5.78 -23.23
N ARG A 165 -3.94 -5.32 -23.50
CA ARG A 165 -4.33 -4.80 -24.83
C ARG A 165 -3.83 -3.39 -25.11
N SER A 166 -3.72 -2.56 -24.08
CA SER A 166 -3.24 -1.18 -24.19
C SER A 166 -1.74 -1.10 -24.47
N ALA A 167 -1.04 -2.21 -24.22
CA ALA A 167 0.39 -2.28 -24.37
C ALA A 167 0.82 -2.28 -25.84
N ASP A 168 1.64 -1.31 -26.24
CA ASP A 168 2.28 -1.27 -27.55
C ASP A 168 3.67 -1.94 -27.55
N GLY A 169 4.35 -1.93 -28.69
CA GLY A 169 5.65 -2.60 -28.85
C GLY A 169 6.76 -2.09 -27.92
N LYS A 170 6.76 -0.81 -27.53
CA LYS A 170 7.82 -0.21 -26.70
C LYS A 170 7.53 -0.38 -25.20
N ASN A 171 6.25 -0.39 -24.83
CA ASN A 171 5.81 -0.35 -23.43
C ASN A 171 5.26 -1.71 -22.95
N ARG A 172 5.25 -2.73 -23.82
CA ARG A 172 4.70 -4.08 -23.55
C ARG A 172 5.09 -4.66 -22.21
N ASN A 173 6.39 -4.63 -21.90
CA ASN A 173 6.93 -5.20 -20.67
C ASN A 173 6.44 -4.46 -19.42
N GLN A 174 6.20 -3.16 -19.51
CA GLN A 174 5.77 -2.36 -18.36
C GLN A 174 4.32 -2.66 -18.01
N TYR A 175 3.44 -2.61 -19.02
CA TYR A 175 2.03 -2.96 -18.87
C TYR A 175 1.87 -4.40 -18.38
N ALA A 176 2.67 -5.35 -18.89
CA ALA A 176 2.65 -6.73 -18.41
C ALA A 176 3.01 -6.85 -16.92
N ARG A 177 4.02 -6.10 -16.45
CA ARG A 177 4.40 -6.11 -15.02
C ARG A 177 3.33 -5.48 -14.13
N ILE A 178 2.68 -4.40 -14.57
CA ILE A 178 1.58 -3.77 -13.84
C ILE A 178 0.38 -4.71 -13.78
N ALA A 179 0.05 -5.36 -14.90
CA ALA A 179 -1.01 -6.35 -14.98
C ALA A 179 -0.78 -7.54 -14.03
N GLN A 180 0.47 -8.00 -13.91
CA GLN A 180 0.86 -9.06 -12.96
C GLN A 180 0.75 -8.61 -11.49
N ALA A 181 1.07 -7.34 -11.19
CA ALA A 181 0.90 -6.78 -9.85
C ALA A 181 -0.59 -6.75 -9.45
N LEU A 182 -1.50 -6.38 -10.36
CA LEU A 182 -2.94 -6.45 -10.11
C LEU A 182 -3.45 -7.89 -9.91
N GLU A 183 -2.96 -8.83 -10.71
CA GLU A 183 -3.32 -10.24 -10.58
C GLU A 183 -2.95 -10.84 -9.22
N SER A 184 -1.85 -10.37 -8.65
CA SER A 184 -1.39 -10.76 -7.33
C SER A 184 -2.44 -10.45 -6.24
N ASN A 185 -3.30 -9.45 -6.44
CA ASN A 185 -4.38 -9.09 -5.50
C ASN A 185 -5.49 -10.15 -5.42
N LYS A 186 -5.65 -11.01 -6.42
CA LYS A 186 -6.67 -12.08 -6.42
C LYS A 186 -6.43 -13.12 -5.33
N VAL A 187 -5.18 -13.28 -4.89
CA VAL A 187 -4.85 -14.18 -3.78
C VAL A 187 -5.49 -13.69 -2.48
N LEU A 188 -5.55 -12.36 -2.26
CA LEU A 188 -6.22 -11.80 -1.08
C LEU A 188 -7.71 -12.16 -1.07
N LEU A 189 -8.39 -12.12 -2.22
CA LEU A 189 -9.83 -12.38 -2.32
C LEU A 189 -10.22 -13.87 -2.30
N ARG A 190 -9.23 -14.76 -2.35
CA ARG A 190 -9.40 -16.23 -2.33
C ARG A 190 -8.93 -16.87 -1.01
N SER A 191 -8.43 -16.05 -0.08
CA SER A 191 -8.03 -16.47 1.27
C SER A 191 -9.27 -16.68 2.11
#